data_AF-A0A933CJW3-F1
#
_entry.id   AF-A0A933CJW3-F1
#
_cell.length_a   1.000
_cell.length_b   1.000
_cell.length_c   1.000
_cell.angle_alpha   90.00
_cell.angle_beta   90.00
_cell.angle_gamma   90.00
#
_symmetry.space_group_name_H-M   'P 1'
#
loop_
_entity.id
_entity.type
_entity.pdbx_description
1 polymer ?
#
loop_
_entity_poly.entity_id
_entity_poly.type
_entity_poly.pdbx_seq_one_letter_code
_entity_poly.pdbx_strand_id
1 'polypeptide(L)'
;MRAVLSTRFLMAFIVAIAAVYALYSSLTWPFRTALFPRVIGFPLLVLSIVEMLLCVTNVEGDRVGHAVDFEMTTDVDPAVALKRTFAICSWILGFLALILGIGFTLAVPLFVFLYLRLAGKEGWALTLSLTILAWLTMEGLFNRLLHLPFPQGWLFSLLA
;
A
#
# COMPACT_ATOMS: atom_id res chain seq x y z
N MET A 1 36.50 -8.66 -1.25
CA MET A 1 35.54 -7.74 -1.91
C MET A 1 34.69 -8.57 -2.87
N ARG A 2 33.64 -9.24 -2.37
CA ARG A 2 32.85 -10.19 -3.17
C ARG A 2 31.38 -9.75 -3.13
N ALA A 3 30.85 -9.45 -4.32
CA ALA A 3 29.44 -9.36 -4.68
C ALA A 3 28.52 -8.43 -3.86
N VAL A 4 28.82 -7.13 -3.80
CA VAL A 4 27.84 -6.10 -3.34
C VAL A 4 26.80 -5.80 -4.43
N LEU A 5 27.02 -6.25 -5.68
CA LEU A 5 26.11 -6.05 -6.80
C LEU A 5 25.02 -7.14 -6.87
N SER A 6 24.33 -7.40 -5.75
CA SER A 6 23.16 -8.28 -5.77
C SER A 6 21.99 -7.59 -6.51
N THR A 7 21.12 -8.37 -7.17
CA THR A 7 19.92 -7.83 -7.84
C THR A 7 19.06 -7.01 -6.88
N ARG A 8 18.99 -7.44 -5.61
CA ARG A 8 18.26 -6.76 -4.53
C ARG A 8 18.86 -5.39 -4.22
N PHE A 9 20.18 -5.29 -4.10
CA PHE A 9 20.87 -4.03 -3.91
C PHE A 9 20.63 -3.08 -5.09
N LEU A 10 20.69 -3.59 -6.33
CA LEU A 10 20.45 -2.80 -7.53
C LEU A 10 19.00 -2.30 -7.62
N MET A 11 18.02 -3.14 -7.28
CA MET A 11 16.62 -2.73 -7.19
C MET A 11 16.40 -1.67 -6.11
N ALA A 12 16.91 -1.89 -4.89
CA ALA A 12 16.81 -0.93 -3.80
C ALA A 12 17.47 0.42 -4.17
N PHE A 13 18.60 0.38 -4.86
CA PHE A 13 19.29 1.57 -5.35
C PHE A 13 18.48 2.33 -6.40
N ILE A 14 17.89 1.64 -7.38
CA ILE A 14 17.01 2.28 -8.37
C ILE A 14 15.79 2.91 -7.68
N VAL A 15 15.17 2.20 -6.75
CA VAL A 15 14.03 2.72 -5.96
C VAL A 15 14.44 3.95 -5.16
N ALA A 16 15.63 3.94 -4.54
CA ALA A 16 16.17 5.09 -3.81
C ALA A 16 16.35 6.30 -4.73
N ILE A 17 16.94 6.12 -5.92
CA ILE A 17 17.08 7.19 -6.91
C ILE A 17 15.71 7.73 -7.34
N ALA A 18 14.76 6.86 -7.63
CA ALA A 18 13.41 7.26 -8.01
C ALA A 18 12.73 8.07 -6.89
N ALA A 19 12.89 7.63 -5.63
CA ALA A 19 12.35 8.34 -4.47
C ALA A 19 13.02 9.72 -4.28
N VAL A 20 14.35 9.80 -4.39
CA VAL A 20 15.09 11.07 -4.34
C VAL A 20 14.63 12.02 -5.45
N TYR A 21 14.50 11.51 -6.68
CA TYR A 21 14.03 12.31 -7.81
C TYR A 21 12.60 12.82 -7.59
N ALA A 22 11.69 11.96 -7.12
CA ALA A 22 10.31 12.36 -6.81
C ALA A 22 10.27 13.44 -5.73
N LEU A 23 11.06 13.28 -4.65
CA LEU A 23 11.17 14.27 -3.58
C LEU A 23 11.76 15.59 -4.08
N TYR A 24 12.83 15.53 -4.87
CA TYR A 24 13.48 16.69 -5.46
C TYR A 24 12.52 17.45 -6.38
N SER A 25 11.87 16.75 -7.32
CA SER A 25 10.87 17.34 -8.22
C SER A 25 9.74 18.00 -7.44
N SER A 26 9.28 17.36 -6.35
CA SER A 26 8.20 17.89 -5.52
C SER A 26 8.55 19.19 -4.80
N LEU A 27 9.82 19.59 -4.68
CA LEU A 27 10.21 20.85 -4.03
C LEU A 27 9.70 22.08 -4.79
N THR A 28 9.60 21.97 -6.11
CA THR A 28 9.14 23.07 -6.99
C THR A 28 7.61 23.16 -7.08
N TRP A 29 6.89 22.14 -6.60
CA TRP A 29 5.45 22.05 -6.76
C TRP A 29 4.71 22.80 -5.65
N PRO A 30 3.50 23.33 -5.92
CA PRO A 30 2.59 23.82 -4.89
C PRO A 30 2.39 22.79 -3.77
N PHE A 31 2.18 23.26 -2.54
CA PHE A 31 2.13 22.39 -1.35
C PHE A 31 1.16 21.21 -1.51
N ARG A 32 -0.03 21.42 -2.07
CA ARG A 32 -1.04 20.38 -2.30
C ARG A 32 -0.58 19.29 -3.27
N THR A 33 0.05 19.67 -4.37
CA THR A 33 0.57 18.72 -5.37
C THR A 33 1.83 18.01 -4.89
N ALA A 34 2.64 18.68 -4.08
CA ALA A 34 3.89 18.13 -3.55
C ALA A 34 3.67 17.13 -2.41
N LEU A 35 2.54 17.19 -1.72
CA LEU A 35 2.24 16.36 -0.55
C LEU A 35 2.30 14.86 -0.85
N PHE A 36 1.70 14.42 -1.95
CA PHE A 36 1.65 13.00 -2.29
C PHE A 36 3.06 12.41 -2.54
N PRO A 37 3.89 12.99 -3.43
CA PRO A 37 5.29 12.56 -3.57
C PRO A 37 6.09 12.63 -2.28
N ARG A 38 5.85 13.62 -1.40
CA ARG A 38 6.59 13.77 -0.15
C ARG A 38 6.23 12.72 0.90
N VAL A 39 4.93 12.51 1.13
CA VAL A 39 4.41 11.57 2.12
C VAL A 39 4.75 10.12 1.75
N ILE A 40 4.77 9.79 0.46
CA ILE A 40 5.12 8.44 0.00
C ILE A 40 6.62 8.30 -0.24
N GLY A 41 7.25 9.32 -0.82
CA GLY A 41 8.66 9.31 -1.17
C GLY A 41 9.57 9.22 0.05
N PHE A 42 9.22 9.84 1.17
CA PHE A 42 10.06 9.80 2.38
C PHE A 42 10.13 8.39 3.00
N PRO A 43 9.00 7.70 3.31
CA PRO A 43 9.04 6.30 3.75
C PRO A 43 9.72 5.39 2.73
N LEU A 44 9.44 5.57 1.44
CA LEU A 44 10.04 4.76 0.38
C LEU A 44 11.57 4.92 0.34
N LEU A 45 12.06 6.16 0.46
CA LEU A 45 13.49 6.45 0.52
C LEU A 45 14.13 5.81 1.76
N VAL A 46 13.54 5.99 2.94
CA VAL A 46 14.04 5.40 4.19
C VAL A 46 14.12 3.88 4.06
N LEU A 47 13.06 3.22 3.61
CA LEU A 47 13.04 1.76 3.45
C LEU A 47 14.06 1.28 2.42
N SER A 48 14.22 1.98 1.30
CA SER A 48 15.21 1.63 0.28
C SER A 48 16.66 1.75 0.79
N ILE A 49 16.95 2.78 1.60
CA ILE A 49 18.27 2.94 2.24
C ILE A 49 18.51 1.83 3.26
N VAL A 50 17.50 1.48 4.05
CA VAL A 50 17.58 0.36 5.01
C VAL A 50 17.88 -0.95 4.28
N GLU A 51 17.15 -1.28 3.21
CA GLU A 51 17.39 -2.49 2.40
C GLU A 51 18.80 -2.49 1.79
N MET A 52 19.29 -1.35 1.31
CA MET A 52 20.66 -1.22 0.79
C MET A 52 21.70 -1.48 1.89
N LEU A 53 21.51 -0.94 3.10
CA LEU A 53 22.41 -1.17 4.22
C LEU A 53 22.42 -2.64 4.66
N LEU A 54 21.25 -3.27 4.74
CA LEU A 54 21.11 -4.71 5.06
C LEU A 54 21.80 -5.60 4.02
N CYS A 55 21.68 -5.26 2.73
CA CYS A 55 22.39 -5.95 1.65
C CYS A 55 23.91 -5.86 1.78
N VAL A 56 24.44 -4.73 2.28
CA VAL A 56 25.89 -4.51 2.43
C VAL A 56 26.43 -5.21 3.69
N THR A 57 25.67 -5.23 4.78
CA THR A 57 26.11 -5.80 6.05
C THR A 57 26.05 -7.32 6.10
N ASN A 58 25.54 -7.98 5.05
CA ASN A 58 25.38 -9.44 4.93
C ASN A 58 24.70 -10.06 6.18
N VAL A 59 23.92 -9.25 6.90
CA VAL A 59 23.10 -9.67 8.04
C VAL A 59 22.00 -10.62 7.55
N GLU A 60 21.65 -10.50 6.28
CA GLU A 60 20.88 -11.46 5.50
C GLU A 60 21.78 -12.50 4.78
N GLY A 61 22.56 -13.25 5.56
CA GLY A 61 22.90 -14.60 5.12
C GLY A 61 21.60 -15.40 4.99
N ASP A 62 21.15 -15.60 3.76
CA ASP A 62 20.07 -16.52 3.43
C ASP A 62 18.66 -16.17 3.96
N ARG A 63 18.31 -14.88 4.06
CA ARG A 63 16.92 -14.53 3.75
C ARG A 63 16.75 -14.67 2.25
N VAL A 64 16.49 -15.89 1.82
CA VAL A 64 15.44 -16.17 0.83
C VAL A 64 14.18 -15.53 1.41
N GLY A 65 14.14 -14.20 1.33
CA GLY A 65 12.88 -13.50 1.46
C GLY A 65 12.03 -14.19 0.43
N HIS A 66 10.87 -14.66 0.86
CA HIS A 66 9.74 -14.66 -0.02
C HIS A 66 9.65 -13.22 -0.59
N ALA A 67 10.45 -12.95 -1.63
CA ALA A 67 9.92 -12.26 -2.77
C ALA A 67 8.54 -12.89 -2.94
N VAL A 68 7.54 -12.06 -3.13
CA VAL A 68 6.35 -12.55 -3.80
C VAL A 68 6.82 -12.87 -5.21
N ASP A 69 7.69 -13.89 -5.33
CA ASP A 69 7.86 -14.67 -6.51
C ASP A 69 6.42 -15.04 -6.78
N PHE A 70 5.88 -14.42 -7.82
CA PHE A 70 4.90 -15.10 -8.64
C PHE A 70 5.62 -16.37 -9.11
N GLU A 71 5.81 -17.33 -8.21
CA GLU A 71 5.79 -18.73 -8.57
C GLU A 71 4.45 -18.85 -9.26
N MET A 72 4.49 -18.79 -10.60
CA MET A 72 3.55 -19.48 -11.44
C MET A 72 3.62 -20.92 -10.95
N THR A 73 2.87 -21.20 -9.90
CA THR A 73 2.66 -22.52 -9.34
C THR A 73 1.98 -23.26 -10.46
N THR A 74 2.79 -23.94 -11.27
CA THR A 74 2.37 -24.61 -12.50
C THR A 74 1.45 -25.81 -12.22
N ASP A 75 1.04 -25.99 -10.96
CA ASP A 75 0.31 -27.14 -10.45
C ASP A 75 -0.69 -26.72 -9.35
N VAL A 76 -1.50 -25.69 -9.61
CA VAL A 76 -2.69 -25.39 -8.79
C VAL A 76 -3.90 -25.98 -9.50
N ASP A 77 -4.64 -26.83 -8.79
CA ASP A 77 -5.92 -27.35 -9.25
C ASP A 77 -6.79 -26.19 -9.82
N PRO A 78 -7.26 -26.28 -11.07
CA PRO A 78 -8.08 -25.25 -11.70
C PRO A 78 -9.27 -24.79 -10.85
N ALA A 79 -9.86 -25.69 -10.07
CA ALA A 79 -10.97 -25.34 -9.18
C ALA A 79 -10.54 -24.42 -8.04
N VAL A 80 -9.35 -24.64 -7.48
CA VAL A 80 -8.76 -23.81 -6.43
C VAL A 80 -8.33 -22.45 -6.98
N ALA A 81 -7.75 -22.44 -8.19
CA ALA A 81 -7.38 -21.21 -8.88
C ALA A 81 -8.61 -20.32 -9.13
N LEU A 82 -9.70 -20.89 -9.66
CA LEU A 82 -10.96 -20.16 -9.86
C LEU A 82 -11.51 -19.60 -8.55
N LYS A 83 -11.54 -20.39 -7.48
CA LYS A 83 -12.02 -19.93 -6.17
C LYS A 83 -11.22 -18.73 -5.64
N ARG A 84 -9.89 -18.75 -5.79
CA ARG A 84 -9.02 -17.63 -5.38
C ARG A 84 -9.26 -16.41 -6.24
N THR A 85 -9.37 -16.58 -7.56
CA THR A 85 -9.70 -15.50 -8.49
C THR A 85 -11.04 -14.86 -8.15
N PHE A 86 -12.08 -15.66 -7.94
CA PHE A 86 -13.39 -15.16 -7.52
C PHE A 86 -13.33 -14.42 -6.19
N ALA A 87 -12.55 -14.91 -5.22
CA ALA A 87 -12.36 -14.22 -3.95
C ALA A 87 -11.69 -12.85 -4.14
N ILE A 88 -10.63 -12.76 -4.95
CA ILE A 88 -9.95 -11.49 -5.26
C ILE A 88 -10.90 -10.54 -5.99
N CYS A 89 -11.57 -11.01 -7.05
CA CYS A 89 -12.57 -10.23 -7.77
C CYS A 89 -13.69 -9.73 -6.85
N SER A 90 -14.16 -10.57 -5.92
CA SER A 90 -15.20 -10.19 -4.96
C SER A 90 -14.72 -9.10 -4.01
N TRP A 91 -13.46 -9.14 -3.56
CA TRP A 91 -12.89 -8.07 -2.73
C TRP A 91 -12.74 -6.76 -3.51
N ILE A 92 -12.29 -6.81 -4.76
CA ILE A 92 -12.18 -5.63 -5.63
C ILE A 92 -13.56 -5.00 -5.85
N LEU A 93 -14.55 -5.81 -6.25
CA LEU A 93 -15.91 -5.34 -6.48
C LEU A 93 -16.58 -4.86 -5.19
N GLY A 94 -16.34 -5.54 -4.08
CA GLY A 94 -16.82 -5.15 -2.76
C GLY A 94 -16.25 -3.80 -2.31
N PHE A 95 -14.96 -3.54 -2.59
CA PHE A 95 -14.36 -2.25 -2.30
C PHE A 95 -14.98 -1.14 -3.16
N LEU A 96 -15.15 -1.40 -4.46
CA LEU A 96 -15.81 -0.47 -5.37
C LEU A 96 -17.23 -0.14 -4.90
N ALA A 97 -18.01 -1.16 -4.53
CA ALA A 97 -19.37 -0.99 -4.01
C ALA A 97 -19.39 -0.15 -2.72
N LEU A 98 -18.43 -0.36 -1.81
CA LEU A 98 -18.28 0.47 -0.61
C LEU A 98 -17.99 1.93 -0.96
N ILE A 99 -17.05 2.20 -1.87
CA ILE A 99 -16.73 3.57 -2.31
C ILE A 99 -17.97 4.24 -2.90
N LEU A 100 -18.70 3.56 -3.79
CA LEU A 100 -19.91 4.10 -4.40
C LEU A 100 -21.03 4.31 -3.37
N GLY A 101 -21.17 3.41 -2.40
CA GLY A 101 -22.22 3.47 -1.39
C GLY A 101 -21.99 4.58 -0.37
N ILE A 102 -20.86 4.57 0.33
CA ILE A 102 -20.59 5.43 1.50
C ILE A 102 -19.49 6.48 1.27
N GLY A 103 -18.84 6.47 0.12
CA GLY A 103 -17.78 7.43 -0.24
C GLY A 103 -16.37 6.94 0.12
N PHE A 104 -15.37 7.52 -0.55
CA PHE A 104 -13.97 7.07 -0.46
C PHE A 104 -13.37 7.13 0.95
N THR A 105 -13.60 8.23 1.68
CA THR A 105 -13.00 8.48 3.01
C THR A 105 -13.40 7.44 4.05
N LEU A 106 -14.66 6.97 4.02
CA LEU A 106 -15.17 5.94 4.92
C LEU A 106 -14.95 4.53 4.38
N ALA A 107 -15.02 4.34 3.06
CA ALA A 107 -14.86 3.04 2.43
C ALA A 107 -13.48 2.43 2.67
N VAL A 108 -12.40 3.23 2.60
CA VAL A 108 -11.03 2.75 2.80
C VAL A 108 -10.82 2.13 4.20
N PRO A 109 -11.03 2.84 5.31
CA PRO A 109 -10.81 2.29 6.65
C PRO A 109 -11.77 1.13 6.94
N LEU A 110 -13.02 1.20 6.48
CA LEU A 110 -13.95 0.08 6.62
C LEU A 110 -13.47 -1.16 5.84
N PHE A 111 -12.96 -0.97 4.63
CA PHE A 111 -12.40 -2.06 3.83
C PHE A 111 -11.16 -2.65 4.48
N VAL A 112 -10.24 -1.83 5.00
CA VAL A 112 -9.06 -2.30 5.75
C VAL A 112 -9.50 -3.15 6.95
N PHE A 113 -10.47 -2.69 7.73
CA PHE A 113 -11.02 -3.44 8.85
C PHE A 113 -11.61 -4.79 8.41
N LEU A 114 -12.50 -4.77 7.41
CA LEU A 114 -13.16 -5.97 6.91
C LEU A 114 -12.17 -6.97 6.32
N TYR A 115 -11.20 -6.48 5.54
CA TYR A 115 -10.20 -7.31 4.90
C TYR A 115 -9.29 -7.97 5.92
N LEU A 116 -8.73 -7.21 6.86
CA LEU A 116 -7.87 -7.76 7.92
C LEU A 116 -8.64 -8.75 8.80
N ARG A 117 -9.91 -8.46 9.10
CA ARG A 117 -10.73 -9.31 9.96
C ARG A 117 -11.19 -10.59 9.28
N LEU A 118 -11.66 -10.51 8.04
CA LEU A 118 -12.29 -11.63 7.33
C LEU A 118 -11.30 -12.43 6.49
N ALA A 119 -10.46 -11.76 5.71
CA ALA A 119 -9.46 -12.40 4.85
C ALA A 119 -8.17 -12.71 5.62
N GLY A 120 -7.64 -11.71 6.35
CA GLY A 120 -6.41 -11.84 7.12
C GLY A 120 -6.55 -12.66 8.40
N LYS A 121 -7.77 -12.71 8.97
CA LYS A 121 -8.05 -13.30 10.30
C LYS A 121 -7.11 -12.78 11.40
N GLU A 122 -6.70 -11.51 11.26
CA GLU A 122 -5.72 -10.89 12.13
C GLU A 122 -6.29 -10.61 13.54
N GLY A 123 -5.36 -10.46 14.49
CA GLY A 123 -5.69 -10.08 15.86
C GLY A 123 -6.44 -8.75 15.92
N TRP A 124 -7.37 -8.61 16.88
CA TRP A 124 -8.17 -7.39 17.05
C TRP A 124 -7.32 -6.13 17.25
N ALA A 125 -6.21 -6.24 17.98
CA ALA A 125 -5.32 -5.11 18.24
C ALA A 125 -4.68 -4.58 16.95
N LEU A 126 -4.15 -5.46 16.10
CA LEU A 126 -3.55 -5.08 14.82
C LEU A 126 -4.62 -4.55 13.85
N THR A 127 -5.77 -5.23 13.78
CA THR A 127 -6.90 -4.80 12.95
C THR A 127 -7.36 -3.40 13.30
N LEU A 128 -7.61 -3.11 14.59
CA LEU A 128 -8.03 -1.79 15.04
C LEU A 128 -6.94 -0.75 14.85
N SER A 129 -5.69 -1.07 15.18
CA SER A 129 -4.55 -0.16 15.03
C SER A 129 -4.39 0.28 13.57
N LEU A 130 -4.35 -0.66 12.62
CA LEU A 130 -4.23 -0.35 11.20
C LEU A 130 -5.48 0.34 10.63
N THR A 131 -6.67 -0.01 11.11
CA THR A 131 -7.92 0.68 10.72
C THR A 131 -7.92 2.13 11.18
N ILE A 132 -7.53 2.40 12.43
CA ILE A 132 -7.41 3.75 12.97
C ILE A 132 -6.35 4.52 12.21
N LEU A 133 -5.20 3.91 11.91
CA LEU A 133 -4.15 4.53 11.12
C LEU A 133 -4.64 4.89 9.70
N ALA A 134 -5.37 3.99 9.04
CA ALA A 134 -5.97 4.23 7.73
C ALA A 134 -6.99 5.37 7.79
N TRP A 135 -7.86 5.38 8.82
CA TRP A 135 -8.82 6.46 9.06
C TRP A 135 -8.12 7.81 9.26
N LEU A 136 -7.14 7.88 10.16
CA LEU A 136 -6.36 9.09 10.43
C LEU A 136 -5.63 9.59 9.19
N THR A 137 -5.13 8.68 8.36
CA THR A 137 -4.50 9.04 7.09
C THR A 137 -5.53 9.62 6.13
N MET A 138 -6.71 9.01 6.00
CA MET A 138 -7.76 9.52 5.12
C MET A 138 -8.27 10.89 5.55
N GLU A 139 -8.58 11.05 6.83
CA GLU A 139 -9.09 12.31 7.39
C GLU A 139 -8.00 13.39 7.47
N GLY A 140 -6.80 13.04 7.93
CA GLY A 140 -5.68 13.98 8.07
C GLY A 140 -5.13 14.43 6.73
N LEU A 141 -4.75 13.48 5.86
CA LEU A 141 -4.08 13.80 4.61
C LEU A 141 -5.06 14.36 3.57
N PHE A 142 -6.19 13.69 3.36
CA PHE A 142 -7.04 14.05 2.22
C PHE A 142 -8.12 15.08 2.56
N ASN A 143 -8.76 14.96 3.73
CA ASN A 143 -9.80 15.91 4.13
C ASN A 143 -9.19 17.21 4.68
N ARG A 144 -8.38 17.12 5.75
CA ARG A 144 -7.85 18.31 6.44
C ARG A 144 -6.67 18.97 5.74
N LEU A 145 -5.77 18.19 5.14
CA LEU A 145 -4.56 18.76 4.55
C LEU A 145 -4.76 19.11 3.07
N LEU A 146 -5.31 18.18 2.28
CA LEU A 146 -5.53 18.39 0.85
C LEU A 146 -6.88 18.99 0.48
N HIS A 147 -7.88 18.99 1.39
CA HIS A 147 -9.26 19.40 1.13
C HIS A 147 -9.77 18.92 -0.25
N LEU A 148 -9.55 17.64 -0.56
CA LEU A 148 -10.04 17.09 -1.81
C LEU A 148 -11.57 17.00 -1.76
N PRO A 149 -12.29 17.55 -2.76
CA PRO A 149 -13.74 17.43 -2.84
C PRO A 149 -14.10 16.03 -3.32
N PHE A 150 -13.93 15.03 -2.45
CA PHE A 150 -14.36 13.68 -2.79
C PHE A 150 -15.88 13.65 -2.93
N PRO A 151 -16.40 13.00 -3.99
CA PRO A 151 -17.82 12.83 -4.15
C PRO A 151 -18.37 12.01 -2.98
N GLN A 152 -19.54 12.43 -2.48
CA GLN A 152 -20.25 11.69 -1.45
C GLN A 152 -20.76 10.36 -2.01
N GLY A 153 -20.84 9.35 -1.14
CA GLY A 153 -21.44 8.08 -1.50
C GLY A 153 -22.92 8.25 -1.86
N TRP A 154 -23.42 7.40 -2.74
CA TRP A 154 -24.79 7.45 -3.25
C TRP A 154 -25.83 7.44 -2.12
N LEU A 155 -25.57 6.70 -1.03
CA LEU A 155 -26.45 6.68 0.14
C LEU A 155 -26.66 8.07 0.74
N PHE A 156 -25.60 8.86 0.83
CA PHE A 156 -25.68 10.22 1.37
C PHE A 156 -26.27 11.20 0.35
N SER A 157 -26.02 10.99 -0.95
CA SER A 157 -26.62 11.83 -1.99
C SER A 157 -28.13 11.65 -2.18
N LEU A 158 -28.68 10.50 -1.81
CA LEU A 158 -30.12 10.21 -1.89
C LEU A 158 -30.90 10.65 -0.65
N LEU A 159 -30.20 10.89 0.48
CA LEU A 159 -30.77 11.31 1.76
C LEU A 159 -30.63 12.82 2.02
N ALA A 160 -29.93 13.55 1.15
CA ALA A 160 -29.71 15.00 1.20
C ALA A 160 -30.60 15.72 0.18
#